data_AF-A0A4P5Y2U8-F1
#
_entry.id   AF-A0A4P5Y2U8-F1
#
_cell.length_a   1.000
_cell.length_b   1.000
_cell.length_c   1.000
_cell.angle_alpha   90.00
_cell.angle_beta   90.00
_cell.angle_gamma   90.00
#
_symmetry.space_group_name_H-M   'P 1'
#
loop_
_entity.id
_entity.type
_entity.pdbx_description
1 polymer ?
#
loop_
_entity_poly.entity_id
_entity_poly.type
_entity_poly.pdbx_seq_one_letter_code
_entity_poly.pdbx_strand_id
1 'polypeptide(L)'
;MAYFGASCDTPEYNKEFADELKLDFPLLSDPDRKVALEYGLVVGDKKTPSRWTVYVSKEGKIAFIDKEVKAAAHAEAIVKKLAELGVEKAEPKK
;
A
#
# COMPACT_ATOMS: atom_id res chain seq x y z
N MET A 1 -12.81 -4.36 -3.62
CA MET A 1 -11.47 -4.21 -3.01
C MET A 1 -10.75 -3.17 -3.84
N ALA A 2 -10.13 -2.19 -3.20
CA ALA A 2 -9.28 -1.22 -3.86
C ALA A 2 -7.88 -1.39 -3.29
N TYR A 3 -6.87 -1.31 -4.14
CA TYR A 3 -5.48 -1.26 -3.73
C TYR A 3 -4.89 0.06 -4.22
N PHE A 4 -4.06 0.64 -3.38
CA PHE A 4 -3.44 1.93 -3.62
C PHE A 4 -1.94 1.75 -3.44
N GLY A 5 -1.15 2.28 -4.37
CA GLY A 5 0.23 2.55 -4.05
C GLY A 5 0.28 3.77 -3.13
N ALA A 6 1.26 3.84 -2.24
CA ALA A 6 1.52 5.05 -1.48
C ALA A 6 3.03 5.30 -1.44
N SER A 7 3.45 6.53 -1.72
CA SER A 7 4.84 6.97 -1.58
C SER A 7 4.91 8.33 -0.87
N CYS A 8 6.06 8.59 -0.23
CA CYS A 8 6.36 9.89 0.35
C CYS A 8 6.96 10.88 -0.67
N ASP A 9 6.95 10.54 -1.95
CA ASP A 9 7.35 11.44 -3.03
C ASP A 9 6.26 12.47 -3.34
N THR A 10 6.63 13.53 -4.07
CA THR A 10 5.71 14.59 -4.48
C THR A 10 4.63 14.05 -5.44
N PRO A 11 3.46 14.70 -5.50
CA PRO A 11 2.37 14.27 -6.38
C PRO A 11 2.77 14.31 -7.86
N GLU A 12 3.63 15.26 -8.25
CA GLU A 12 4.18 15.38 -9.61
C GLU A 12 5.03 14.16 -9.97
N TYR A 13 5.96 13.77 -9.09
CA TYR A 13 6.81 12.60 -9.31
C TYR A 13 6.02 11.30 -9.36
N ASN A 14 5.07 11.12 -8.44
CA ASN A 14 4.18 9.96 -8.45
C ASN A 14 3.34 9.90 -9.73
N LYS A 15 2.90 11.04 -10.26
CA LYS A 15 2.17 11.09 -11.52
C LYS A 15 3.04 10.64 -12.69
N GLU A 16 4.23 11.22 -12.84
CA GLU A 16 5.18 10.81 -13.88
C GLU A 16 5.52 9.32 -13.79
N PHE A 17 5.74 8.81 -12.57
CA PHE A 17 6.01 7.40 -12.33
C PHE A 17 4.83 6.49 -12.69
N ALA A 18 3.60 6.91 -12.37
CA ALA A 18 2.39 6.17 -12.72
C ALA A 18 2.16 6.15 -14.24
N ASP A 19 2.43 7.25 -14.93
CA ASP A 19 2.36 7.37 -16.40
C ASP A 19 3.44 6.51 -17.08
N GLU A 20 4.69 6.57 -16.59
CA GLU A 20 5.82 5.81 -17.15
C GLU A 20 5.62 4.29 -17.02
N LEU A 21 5.17 3.83 -15.85
CA LEU A 21 4.91 2.42 -15.59
C LEU A 21 3.51 1.97 -16.01
N LYS A 22 2.67 2.88 -16.52
CA LYS A 22 1.25 2.64 -16.88
C LYS A 22 0.50 1.89 -15.78
N LEU A 23 0.60 2.39 -14.55
CA LEU A 23 -0.03 1.77 -13.39
C LEU A 23 -1.56 1.87 -13.53
N ASP A 24 -2.25 0.74 -13.46
CA ASP A 24 -3.71 0.67 -13.50
C ASP A 24 -4.35 0.96 -12.12
N PHE A 25 -3.59 1.52 -11.19
CA PHE A 25 -4.03 1.76 -9.82
C PHE A 25 -3.63 3.13 -9.29
N PRO A 26 -4.46 3.72 -8.41
CA PRO A 26 -4.17 5.01 -7.82
C PRO A 26 -2.90 4.97 -6.94
N LEU A 27 -2.02 5.96 -7.14
CA LEU A 27 -0.81 6.19 -6.36
C LEU A 27 -0.98 7.42 -5.47
N LEU A 28 -1.01 7.21 -4.15
CA LEU A 28 -1.12 8.23 -3.13
C LEU A 28 0.25 8.88 -2.86
N SER A 29 0.25 10.19 -2.71
CA SER A 29 1.45 10.99 -2.39
C SER A 29 1.32 11.56 -0.97
N ASP A 30 2.32 11.31 -0.13
CA ASP A 30 2.43 11.82 1.25
C ASP A 30 3.79 12.53 1.46
N PRO A 31 4.02 13.70 0.82
CA PRO A 31 5.30 14.40 0.88
C PRO A 31 5.66 14.88 2.29
N ASP A 32 4.65 15.16 3.13
CA ASP A 32 4.83 15.53 4.53
C ASP A 32 5.17 14.32 5.43
N ARG A 33 5.04 13.10 4.92
CA ARG A 33 5.20 11.82 5.66
C ARG A 33 4.22 11.66 6.82
N LYS A 34 3.15 12.46 6.89
CA LYS A 34 2.21 12.46 8.03
C LYS A 34 1.48 11.14 8.09
N VAL A 35 0.98 10.66 6.96
CA VAL A 35 0.26 9.38 6.87
C VAL A 35 1.22 8.23 7.14
N ALA A 36 2.42 8.27 6.57
CA ALA A 36 3.43 7.24 6.79
C ALA A 36 3.89 7.16 8.26
N LEU A 37 3.93 8.28 8.98
CA LEU A 37 4.22 8.34 10.42
C LEU A 37 3.04 7.81 11.26
N GLU A 38 1.82 8.25 10.98
CA GLU A 38 0.60 7.82 11.69
C GLU A 38 0.36 6.32 11.56
N TYR A 39 0.63 5.75 10.38
CA TYR A 39 0.53 4.30 10.14
C TYR A 39 1.76 3.53 10.68
N GLY A 40 2.76 4.23 11.23
CA GLY A 40 3.98 3.64 11.75
C GLY A 40 4.90 3.05 10.69
N LEU A 41 4.71 3.39 9.41
CA LEU A 41 5.50 2.90 8.27
C LEU A 41 6.94 3.44 8.30
N VAL A 42 7.12 4.62 8.89
CA VAL A 42 8.42 5.23 9.15
C VAL A 42 8.92 4.75 10.52
N VAL A 43 9.99 3.94 10.53
CA VAL A 43 10.55 3.36 11.76
C VAL A 43 11.83 4.10 12.14
N GLY A 44 11.83 4.71 13.32
CA GLY A 44 12.98 5.44 13.88
C GLY A 44 13.31 6.70 13.08
N ASP A 45 14.60 6.98 12.91
CA ASP A 45 15.12 8.18 12.22
C ASP A 45 15.15 8.06 10.68
N LYS A 46 14.48 7.05 10.11
CA LYS A 46 14.50 6.81 8.67
C LYS A 46 13.71 7.90 7.95
N LYS A 47 14.31 8.48 6.89
CA LYS A 47 13.65 9.49 6.04
C LYS A 47 12.64 8.91 5.06
N THR A 48 12.67 7.59 4.85
CA THR A 48 11.85 6.87 3.86
C THR A 48 10.94 5.84 4.54
N PRO A 49 9.71 5.64 4.04
CA PRO A 49 8.81 4.63 4.55
C PRO A 49 9.38 3.23 4.30
N SER A 50 9.08 2.31 5.22
CA SER A 50 9.39 0.89 5.02
C SER A 50 8.42 0.28 4.01
N ARG A 51 8.87 -0.73 3.26
CA ARG A 51 8.01 -1.49 2.32
C ARG A 51 7.07 -2.40 3.10
N TRP A 52 5.96 -1.84 3.56
CA TRP A 52 4.93 -2.57 4.31
C TRP A 52 3.60 -2.53 3.56
N THR A 53 2.71 -3.47 3.86
CA THR A 53 1.36 -3.51 3.29
C THR A 53 0.34 -3.42 4.39
N VAL A 54 -0.55 -2.44 4.29
CA VAL A 54 -1.61 -2.21 5.28
C VAL A 54 -2.93 -2.67 4.71
N TYR A 55 -3.62 -3.52 5.47
CA TYR A 55 -4.95 -4.01 5.16
C TYR A 55 -5.94 -3.19 5.96
N VAL A 56 -6.78 -2.41 5.29
CA VAL A 56 -7.80 -1.56 5.90
C VAL A 56 -9.18 -2.14 5.60
N SER A 57 -10.03 -2.27 6.63
CA SER A 57 -11.40 -2.75 6.49
C SER A 57 -12.31 -1.66 5.89
N LYS A 58 -13.51 -2.04 5.43
CA LYS A 58 -14.51 -1.08 4.93
C LYS A 58 -14.96 -0.05 5.99
N GLU A 59 -14.79 -0.37 7.27
CA GLU A 59 -15.05 0.54 8.39
C GLU A 59 -13.93 1.58 8.60
N GLY A 60 -12.85 1.53 7.82
CA GLY A 60 -11.69 2.41 7.99
C GLY A 60 -10.74 1.99 9.12
N LYS A 61 -10.88 0.76 9.65
CA LYS A 61 -10.00 0.23 10.69
C LYS A 61 -8.86 -0.56 10.05
N ILE A 62 -7.66 -0.45 10.62
CA ILE A 62 -6.52 -1.26 10.20
C ILE A 62 -6.75 -2.69 10.69
N ALA A 63 -6.95 -3.61 9.75
CA ALA A 63 -7.13 -5.03 10.02
C ALA A 63 -5.79 -5.73 10.25
N PHE A 64 -4.78 -5.38 9.47
CA PHE A 64 -3.45 -5.98 9.56
C PHE A 64 -2.38 -5.08 8.93
N ILE A 65 -1.16 -5.11 9.47
CA ILE A 65 0.01 -4.46 8.87
C ILE A 65 1.05 -5.55 8.63
N ASP A 66 1.31 -5.84 7.37
CA ASP A 66 2.36 -6.74 6.96
C ASP A 66 3.68 -5.99 6.84
N LYS A 67 4.62 -6.33 7.74
CA LYS A 67 5.95 -5.73 7.81
C LYS A 67 7.02 -6.56 7.10
N GLU A 68 6.71 -7.79 6.69
CA GLU A 68 7.66 -8.74 6.09
C GLU A 68 7.37 -8.93 4.58
N VAL A 69 7.28 -7.81 3.87
CA VAL A 69 7.00 -7.81 2.43
C VAL A 69 8.20 -8.33 1.65
N LYS A 70 8.07 -9.52 1.06
CA LYS A 70 9.05 -10.09 0.12
C LYS A 70 8.50 -9.98 -1.29
N ALA A 71 8.99 -9.00 -2.06
CA ALA A 71 8.47 -8.65 -3.38
C ALA A 71 8.18 -9.85 -4.30
N ALA A 72 9.03 -10.88 -4.29
CA ALA A 72 8.87 -12.08 -5.12
C ALA A 72 7.65 -12.96 -4.76
N ALA A 73 7.27 -13.03 -3.48
CA ALA A 73 6.17 -13.87 -2.99
C ALA A 73 4.99 -13.04 -2.45
N HIS A 74 5.05 -11.72 -2.61
CA HIS A 74 4.12 -10.81 -1.95
C HIS A 74 2.70 -10.92 -2.50
N ALA A 75 2.56 -11.12 -3.81
CA ALA A 75 1.25 -11.28 -4.44
C ALA A 75 0.47 -12.47 -3.84
N GLU A 76 1.13 -13.61 -3.66
CA GLU A 76 0.53 -14.80 -3.06
C GLU A 76 0.22 -14.60 -1.57
N ALA A 77 1.13 -13.95 -0.84
CA ALA A 77 0.93 -13.61 0.57
C ALA A 77 -0.30 -12.70 0.77
N ILE A 78 -0.48 -11.70 -0.09
CA ILE A 78 -1.66 -10.82 -0.09
C ILE A 78 -2.93 -11.63 -0.32
N VAL A 79 -2.97 -12.48 -1.36
CA VAL A 79 -4.15 -13.30 -1.67
C VAL A 79 -4.52 -14.20 -0.50
N LYS A 80 -3.52 -14.85 0.11
CA LYS A 80 -3.73 -15.70 1.28
C LYS A 80 -4.23 -14.89 2.47
N LYS A 81 -3.67 -13.71 2.72
CA LYS A 81 -4.06 -12.87 3.86
C LYS A 81 -5.47 -12.31 3.71
N LEU A 82 -5.85 -11.91 2.50
CA LEU A 82 -7.22 -11.48 2.20
C LEU A 82 -8.23 -12.61 2.40
N ALA A 83 -7.87 -13.84 2.02
CA ALA A 83 -8.71 -15.01 2.27
C ALA A 83 -8.85 -15.29 3.78
N GLU A 84 -7.77 -15.19 4.56
CA GLU A 84 -7.83 -15.32 6.04
C GLU A 84 -8.68 -14.22 6.68
N LEU A 85 -8.61 -12.99 6.16
CA LEU A 85 -9.39 -11.85 6.66
C LEU A 85 -10.86 -11.87 6.20
N GLY A 86 -11.28 -12.89 5.44
CA GLY A 86 -12.66 -13.02 4.96
C GLY A 86 -13.07 -11.94 3.96
N VAL A 87 -12.10 -11.28 3.32
CA VAL A 87 -12.36 -10.28 2.28
C VAL A 87 -12.74 -11.04 1.02
N GLU A 88 -13.99 -10.93 0.58
CA GLU A 88 -14.41 -11.44 -0.72
C GLU A 88 -13.46 -10.91 -1.81
N LYS A 89 -12.90 -11.83 -2.60
CA LYS A 89 -12.04 -11.50 -3.74
C LYS A 89 -12.73 -10.40 -4.54
N ALA A 90 -12.12 -9.24 -4.66
CA ALA A 90 -12.58 -8.35 -5.71
C ALA A 90 -12.23 -9.02 -7.03
N GLU A 91 -13.26 -9.25 -7.83
CA GLU A 91 -13.09 -9.57 -9.22
C GLU A 91 -12.14 -8.52 -9.84
N PRO A 92 -11.11 -8.95 -10.59
CA PRO A 92 -10.30 -8.02 -11.34
C PRO A 92 -11.26 -7.27 -12.27
N LYS A 93 -11.38 -5.94 -12.11
CA LYS A 93 -12.11 -5.14 -13.07
C LYS A 93 -11.36 -5.26 -14.40
N LYS A 94 -12.01 -5.96 -15.33
CA LYS A 94 -11.60 -6.23 -16.70
C LYS A 94 -11.62 -4.96 -17.54
#